data_AF-A0A3D2Z5V4-F1
#
_entry.id   AF-A0A3D2Z5V4-F1
#
_cell.length_a   1.000
_cell.length_b   1.000
_cell.length_c   1.000
_cell.angle_alpha   90.00
_cell.angle_beta   90.00
_cell.angle_gamma   90.00
#
_symmetry.space_group_name_H-M   'P 1'
#
loop_
_entity.id
_entity.type
_entity.pdbx_description
1 polymer ?
#
loop_
_entity_poly.entity_id
_entity_poly.type
_entity_poly.pdbx_seq_one_letter_code
_entity_poly.pdbx_strand_id
1 'polypeptide(L)'
;MRRAQLRFADLIPTSAAALLITLSVSGPVLSQDRAAGPWWPHPIWGATDEAGSSNWITPELVLRAAQLVETGKVYELGQVYEHGMPLFGQRTYTMTIPGSPSGGPVGENQLVWHDEFLCGEIGQIGTQLDGPGHIGTRMRMADGTETEVFYNGFPLSEVAGTYGLNKLGIENIKPIFTRGILIDIAGAKGVDVLDHAYEVTVADVREALQRQGMEESDLAP
;
A
#
# COMPACT_ATOMS: atom_id res chain seq x y z
N MET A 1 -51.32 -31.97 -31.13
CA MET A 1 -51.73 -32.79 -32.31
C MET A 1 -52.79 -32.03 -33.09
N ARG A 2 -52.70 -32.13 -34.43
CA ARG A 2 -53.54 -31.55 -35.49
C ARG A 2 -53.05 -30.25 -36.13
N ARG A 3 -53.01 -30.38 -37.46
CA ARG A 3 -52.40 -29.56 -38.50
C ARG A 3 -53.33 -28.42 -38.89
N ALA A 4 -52.75 -27.32 -39.35
CA ALA A 4 -53.34 -26.46 -40.37
C ALA A 4 -52.24 -26.07 -41.36
N GLN A 5 -52.44 -26.44 -42.62
CA GLN A 5 -51.65 -26.00 -43.77
C GLN A 5 -52.14 -24.62 -44.19
N LEU A 6 -51.22 -23.71 -44.52
CA LEU A 6 -51.49 -22.54 -45.37
C LEU A 6 -50.27 -22.30 -46.26
N ARG A 7 -50.52 -22.20 -47.57
CA ARG A 7 -49.55 -21.90 -48.62
C ARG A 7 -49.40 -20.38 -48.74
N PHE A 8 -48.17 -19.89 -48.87
CA PHE A 8 -47.80 -18.61 -49.47
C PHE A 8 -46.49 -18.87 -50.22
N ALA A 9 -46.51 -18.94 -51.56
CA ALA A 9 -46.44 -17.81 -52.49
C ALA A 9 -45.04 -17.18 -52.47
N ASP A 10 -44.34 -17.37 -53.58
CA ASP A 10 -43.01 -16.91 -53.90
C ASP A 10 -42.81 -15.42 -53.64
N LEU A 11 -41.72 -15.09 -52.95
CA LEU A 11 -41.08 -13.77 -52.98
C LEU A 11 -39.60 -13.96 -52.62
N ILE A 12 -38.76 -14.04 -53.66
CA ILE A 12 -37.32 -13.86 -53.56
C ILE A 12 -37.07 -12.36 -53.31
N PRO A 13 -36.23 -12.02 -52.33
CA PRO A 13 -35.11 -11.15 -52.68
C PRO A 13 -33.78 -11.70 -52.12
N THR A 14 -32.87 -11.96 -53.05
CA THR A 14 -31.46 -11.56 -53.02
C THR A 14 -30.78 -11.51 -51.65
N SER A 15 -29.99 -12.55 -51.40
CA SER A 15 -28.95 -12.59 -50.38
C SER A 15 -27.94 -11.44 -50.57
N ALA A 16 -27.89 -10.54 -49.59
CA ALA A 16 -26.68 -9.79 -49.28
C ALA A 16 -26.35 -10.09 -47.81
N ALA A 17 -25.53 -11.11 -47.59
CA ALA A 17 -24.97 -11.38 -46.27
C ALA A 17 -24.01 -10.23 -45.94
N ALA A 18 -24.48 -9.27 -45.14
CA ALA A 18 -23.61 -8.27 -44.54
C ALA A 18 -22.71 -8.98 -43.53
N LEU A 19 -21.47 -9.25 -43.94
CA LEU A 19 -20.41 -9.71 -43.06
C LEU A 19 -20.10 -8.56 -42.09
N LEU A 20 -20.75 -8.55 -40.92
CA LEU A 20 -20.34 -7.69 -39.82
C LEU A 20 -18.98 -8.19 -39.32
N ILE A 21 -17.91 -7.59 -39.84
CA ILE A 21 -16.60 -7.68 -39.22
C ILE A 21 -16.71 -6.85 -37.94
N THR A 22 -16.99 -7.50 -36.81
CA THR A 22 -16.75 -6.91 -35.51
C THR A 22 -15.25 -6.71 -35.39
N LEU A 23 -14.77 -5.50 -35.69
CA LEU A 23 -13.44 -5.06 -35.35
C LEU A 23 -13.39 -5.02 -33.81
N SER A 24 -12.92 -6.10 -33.20
CA SER A 24 -12.50 -6.06 -31.80
C SER A 24 -11.35 -5.08 -31.72
N VAL A 25 -11.62 -3.87 -31.21
CA VAL A 25 -10.58 -2.93 -30.84
C VAL A 25 -9.89 -3.53 -29.62
N SER A 26 -8.89 -4.37 -29.86
CA SER A 26 -7.89 -4.70 -28.87
C SER A 26 -7.21 -3.38 -28.53
N GLY A 27 -7.56 -2.78 -27.39
CA GLY A 27 -6.74 -1.71 -26.83
C GLY A 27 -5.29 -2.19 -26.74
N PRO A 28 -4.29 -1.29 -26.83
CA PRO A 28 -2.90 -1.71 -26.70
C PRO A 28 -2.77 -2.47 -25.38
N VAL A 29 -2.51 -3.77 -25.47
CA VAL A 29 -1.93 -4.50 -24.35
C VAL A 29 -0.56 -3.85 -24.21
N LEU A 30 -0.43 -2.92 -23.25
CA LEU A 30 0.88 -2.42 -22.87
C LEU A 30 1.67 -3.67 -22.49
N SER A 31 2.62 -4.03 -23.37
CA SER A 31 3.53 -5.14 -23.15
C SER A 31 4.40 -4.74 -21.97
N GLN A 32 4.10 -5.27 -20.79
CA GLN A 32 4.81 -4.94 -19.56
C GLN A 32 5.75 -6.07 -19.18
N ASP A 33 7.03 -5.76 -19.03
CA ASP A 33 8.00 -6.60 -18.35
C ASP A 33 8.79 -5.76 -17.33
N ARG A 34 9.73 -6.36 -16.61
CA ARG A 34 10.51 -5.62 -15.61
C ARG A 34 11.42 -4.56 -16.24
N ALA A 35 11.83 -4.71 -17.50
CA ALA A 35 12.65 -3.74 -18.22
C ALA A 35 11.81 -2.61 -18.83
N ALA A 36 10.54 -2.86 -19.12
CA ALA A 36 9.60 -1.92 -19.72
C ALA A 36 8.19 -2.10 -19.11
N GLY A 37 8.04 -1.69 -17.86
CA GLY A 37 6.75 -1.62 -17.17
C GLY A 37 5.97 -0.34 -17.52
N PRO A 38 4.72 -0.24 -17.06
CA PRO A 38 3.88 0.94 -17.26
C PRO A 38 4.35 2.15 -16.42
N TRP A 39 5.03 1.91 -15.29
CA TRP A 39 5.60 2.93 -14.41
C TRP A 39 6.90 2.49 -13.70
N TRP A 40 7.45 1.33 -14.08
CA TRP A 40 8.75 0.82 -13.63
C TRP A 40 9.63 0.46 -14.85
N PRO A 41 10.96 0.39 -14.71
CA PRO A 41 11.72 0.71 -13.51
C PRO A 41 11.61 2.20 -13.12
N HIS A 42 11.75 2.52 -11.83
CA HIS A 42 11.63 3.91 -11.39
C HIS A 42 12.69 4.79 -12.09
N PRO A 43 12.30 5.87 -12.80
CA PRO A 43 13.20 6.58 -13.72
C PRO A 43 14.38 7.27 -13.02
N ILE A 44 14.23 7.58 -11.74
CA ILE A 44 15.26 8.28 -10.96
C ILE A 44 16.10 7.29 -10.14
N TRP A 45 15.49 6.21 -9.62
CA TRP A 45 16.14 5.29 -8.65
C TRP A 45 16.68 4.03 -9.31
N GLY A 46 16.24 3.72 -10.53
CA GLY A 46 16.73 2.61 -11.32
C GLY A 46 16.01 1.28 -11.04
N ALA A 47 16.31 0.29 -11.88
CA ALA A 47 15.62 -1.00 -11.94
C ALA A 47 15.93 -1.98 -10.79
N THR A 48 16.86 -1.60 -9.92
CA THR A 48 17.28 -2.39 -8.76
C THR A 48 16.90 -1.72 -7.44
N ASP A 49 16.20 -0.58 -7.48
CA ASP A 49 15.78 0.10 -6.27
C ASP A 49 14.76 -0.75 -5.50
N GLU A 50 14.98 -0.85 -4.19
CA GLU A 50 14.11 -1.55 -3.24
C GLU A 50 13.62 -0.61 -2.13
N ALA A 51 14.15 0.62 -2.06
CA ALA A 51 13.86 1.59 -1.00
C ALA A 51 12.66 2.50 -1.30
N GLY A 52 12.29 2.65 -2.58
CA GLY A 52 11.11 3.38 -3.02
C GLY A 52 11.15 4.86 -2.62
N SER A 53 10.01 5.40 -2.16
CA SER A 53 9.88 6.81 -1.82
C SER A 53 10.78 7.25 -0.66
N SER A 54 11.31 6.33 0.15
CA SER A 54 12.29 6.70 1.18
C SER A 54 13.58 7.27 0.58
N ASN A 55 13.84 7.05 -0.72
CA ASN A 55 14.95 7.68 -1.44
C ASN A 55 14.89 9.21 -1.47
N TRP A 56 13.70 9.81 -1.36
CA TRP A 56 13.54 11.26 -1.26
C TRP A 56 14.07 11.85 0.05
N ILE A 57 14.32 11.04 1.07
CA ILE A 57 14.89 11.47 2.34
C ILE A 57 16.41 11.58 2.18
N THR A 58 16.86 12.80 1.89
CA THR A 58 18.29 13.15 1.79
C THR A 58 18.81 13.79 3.09
N PRO A 59 20.13 13.84 3.32
CA PRO A 59 20.70 14.55 4.46
C PRO A 59 20.27 16.02 4.55
N GLU A 60 20.12 16.69 3.40
CA GLU A 60 19.66 18.07 3.34
C GLU A 60 18.20 18.19 3.79
N LEU A 61 17.34 17.25 3.40
CA LEU A 61 15.95 17.23 3.84
C LEU A 61 15.83 16.94 5.35
N VAL A 62 16.66 16.05 5.88
CA VAL A 62 16.77 15.79 7.33
C VAL A 62 17.09 17.09 8.08
N LEU A 63 18.10 17.84 7.64
CA LEU A 63 18.47 19.11 8.27
C LEU A 63 17.35 20.15 8.17
N ARG A 64 16.70 20.27 7.00
CA ARG A 64 15.52 21.15 6.83
C ARG A 64 14.37 20.77 7.77
N ALA A 65 14.10 19.48 7.93
CA ALA A 65 13.04 18.99 8.82
C ALA A 65 13.36 19.29 10.28
N ALA A 66 14.62 19.12 10.71
CA ALA A 66 15.05 19.43 12.07
C ALA A 66 14.83 20.92 12.43
N GLN A 67 14.97 21.82 11.45
CA GLN A 67 14.75 23.26 11.64
C GLN A 67 13.29 23.64 11.89
N LEU A 68 12.32 22.74 11.66
CA LEU A 68 10.90 22.98 11.94
C LEU A 68 10.57 22.92 13.45
N VAL A 69 11.47 22.37 14.26
CA VAL A 69 11.25 22.22 15.70
C VAL A 69 11.53 23.54 16.42
N GLU A 70 10.49 24.34 16.63
CA GLU A 70 10.61 25.63 17.32
C GLU A 70 10.17 25.60 18.79
N THR A 71 9.17 24.77 19.11
CA THR A 71 8.49 24.79 20.42
C THR A 71 8.82 23.60 21.32
N GLY A 72 9.45 22.55 20.77
CA GLY A 72 9.71 21.31 21.50
C GLY A 72 8.45 20.51 21.87
N LYS A 73 7.28 20.84 21.33
CA LYS A 73 6.06 20.03 21.50
C LYS A 73 6.21 18.69 20.79
N VAL A 74 5.84 17.62 21.48
CA VAL A 74 5.90 16.24 20.97
C VAL A 74 4.52 15.62 21.09
N TYR A 75 4.10 14.93 20.03
CA TYR A 75 2.85 14.20 19.96
C TYR A 75 3.15 12.75 19.59
N GLU A 76 2.72 11.81 20.42
CA GLU A 76 2.82 10.38 20.12
C GLU A 76 1.68 9.99 19.17
N LEU A 77 2.05 9.46 17.99
CA LEU A 77 1.10 8.95 16.99
C LEU A 77 0.99 7.42 17.04
N GLY A 78 1.82 6.78 17.86
CA GLY A 78 1.71 5.36 18.19
C GLY A 78 0.51 5.11 19.08
N GLN A 79 -0.28 4.09 18.74
CA GLN A 79 -1.30 3.56 19.63
C GLN A 79 -0.69 2.48 20.52
N VAL A 80 -1.18 2.39 21.75
CA VAL A 80 -0.75 1.35 22.69
C VAL A 80 -1.11 -0.02 22.14
N TYR A 81 -0.13 -0.91 22.13
CA TYR A 81 -0.35 -2.31 21.80
C TYR A 81 -1.04 -3.02 22.97
N GLU A 82 -2.29 -3.42 22.76
CA GLU A 82 -3.10 -4.13 23.75
C GLU A 82 -3.91 -5.26 23.11
N HIS A 83 -4.35 -6.22 23.91
CA HIS A 83 -5.12 -7.38 23.43
C HIS A 83 -6.45 -6.99 22.74
N GLY A 84 -7.02 -5.84 23.11
CA GLY A 84 -8.27 -5.32 22.55
C GLY A 84 -8.09 -4.37 21.37
N MET A 85 -6.86 -4.12 20.91
CA MET A 85 -6.63 -3.15 19.85
C MET A 85 -7.28 -3.58 18.54
N PRO A 86 -7.68 -2.64 17.66
CA PRO A 86 -8.26 -2.99 16.37
C PRO A 86 -7.31 -3.83 15.52
N LEU A 87 -7.81 -4.96 14.99
CA LEU A 87 -7.07 -5.85 14.12
C LEU A 87 -7.83 -6.09 12.82
N PHE A 88 -7.11 -6.25 11.71
CA PHE A 88 -7.71 -6.67 10.45
C PHE A 88 -7.92 -8.18 10.44
N GLY A 89 -9.16 -8.61 10.19
CA GLY A 89 -9.49 -10.03 10.03
C GLY A 89 -9.25 -10.84 11.30
N GLN A 90 -8.39 -11.86 11.22
CA GLN A 90 -8.08 -12.79 12.31
C GLN A 90 -6.60 -12.74 12.72
N ARG A 91 -5.94 -11.58 12.52
CA ARG A 91 -4.58 -11.34 13.02
C ARG A 91 -4.53 -11.54 14.54
N THR A 92 -3.35 -11.90 15.03
CA THR A 92 -3.10 -12.21 16.44
C THR A 92 -2.17 -11.18 17.06
N TYR A 93 -2.46 -10.82 18.31
CA TYR A 93 -1.50 -10.15 19.18
C TYR A 93 -1.57 -10.76 20.57
N THR A 94 -0.43 -11.23 21.06
CA THR A 94 -0.24 -11.61 22.45
C THR A 94 1.12 -11.13 22.90
N MET A 95 1.15 -10.48 24.06
CA MET A 95 2.37 -10.11 24.74
C MET A 95 2.19 -10.43 26.22
N THR A 96 3.11 -11.22 26.77
CA THR A 96 3.06 -11.68 28.16
C THR A 96 4.45 -11.69 28.75
N ILE A 97 4.54 -11.45 30.06
CA ILE A 97 5.77 -11.67 30.82
C ILE A 97 5.71 -13.13 31.34
N PRO A 98 6.55 -14.06 30.84
CA PRO A 98 6.42 -15.47 31.16
C PRO A 98 6.90 -15.81 32.59
N GLY A 99 7.65 -14.92 33.24
CA GLY A 99 8.10 -15.08 34.63
C GLY A 99 8.20 -13.75 35.38
N SER A 100 7.91 -13.75 36.69
CA SER A 100 8.00 -12.56 37.53
C SER A 100 8.83 -12.80 38.80
N PRO A 101 10.16 -12.51 38.77
CA PRO A 101 10.94 -12.03 37.64
C PRO A 101 11.13 -13.10 36.56
N SER A 102 11.44 -12.70 35.33
CA SER A 102 11.76 -13.65 34.26
C SER A 102 13.13 -14.28 34.47
N GLY A 103 14.05 -13.56 35.12
CA GLY A 103 15.35 -14.09 35.49
C GLY A 103 15.99 -13.39 36.69
N GLY A 104 17.14 -13.93 37.09
CA GLY A 104 17.88 -13.51 38.28
C GLY A 104 17.48 -14.26 39.56
N PRO A 105 18.06 -13.89 40.72
CA PRO A 105 19.09 -12.86 40.88
C PRO A 105 20.47 -13.30 40.35
N VAL A 106 21.27 -12.35 39.84
CA VAL A 106 22.68 -12.57 39.43
C VAL A 106 23.59 -11.48 40.02
N GLY A 107 24.81 -11.86 40.42
CA GLY A 107 25.85 -10.93 40.90
C GLY A 107 25.65 -10.45 42.34
N GLU A 108 26.63 -9.70 42.86
CA GLU A 108 26.59 -9.13 44.22
C GLU A 108 25.43 -8.13 44.40
N ASN A 109 25.04 -7.46 43.31
CA ASN A 109 23.92 -6.51 43.30
C ASN A 109 22.54 -7.17 43.14
N GLN A 110 22.47 -8.51 43.06
CA GLN A 110 21.21 -9.27 42.99
C GLN A 110 20.29 -8.82 41.83
N LEU A 111 20.86 -8.64 40.64
CA LEU A 111 20.13 -8.16 39.46
C LEU A 111 19.00 -9.14 39.07
N VAL A 112 17.78 -8.61 38.90
CA VAL A 112 16.59 -9.32 38.39
C VAL A 112 15.99 -8.54 37.21
N TRP A 113 15.26 -9.23 36.33
CA TRP A 113 14.65 -8.63 35.14
C TRP A 113 13.36 -9.35 34.71
N HIS A 114 12.63 -8.74 33.78
CA HIS A 114 11.50 -9.32 33.08
C HIS A 114 11.81 -9.38 31.59
N ASP A 115 11.32 -10.42 30.92
CA ASP A 115 11.35 -10.58 29.46
C ASP A 115 9.92 -10.66 28.94
N GLU A 116 9.68 -10.16 27.73
CA GLU A 116 8.41 -10.31 27.03
C GLU A 116 8.44 -11.54 26.11
N PHE A 117 7.41 -12.36 26.15
CA PHE A 117 7.03 -13.23 25.04
C PHE A 117 6.02 -12.49 24.18
N LEU A 118 6.35 -12.29 22.91
CA LEU A 118 5.46 -11.68 21.93
C LEU A 118 5.18 -12.66 20.79
N CYS A 119 3.91 -12.79 20.41
CA CYS A 119 3.48 -13.50 19.21
C CYS A 119 2.39 -12.68 18.50
N GLY A 120 2.59 -12.46 17.20
CA GLY A 120 1.65 -11.74 16.35
C GLY A 120 2.28 -11.32 15.04
N GLU A 121 1.46 -10.86 14.10
CA GLU A 121 1.91 -10.28 12.83
C GLU A 121 2.42 -8.85 13.05
N ILE A 122 3.50 -8.68 13.81
CA ILE A 122 3.99 -7.38 14.33
C ILE A 122 4.16 -6.27 13.28
N GLY A 123 4.39 -6.62 12.02
CA GLY A 123 4.49 -5.64 10.94
C GLY A 123 3.13 -5.14 10.43
N GLN A 124 2.02 -5.73 10.88
CA GLN A 124 0.67 -5.52 10.33
C GLN A 124 -0.42 -5.42 11.41
N ILE A 125 -0.04 -5.05 12.64
CA ILE A 125 -0.95 -4.85 13.77
C ILE A 125 -0.57 -3.53 14.46
N GLY A 126 -1.52 -2.88 15.15
CA GLY A 126 -1.29 -1.58 15.79
C GLY A 126 -0.88 -0.47 14.81
N THR A 127 -0.21 0.56 15.31
CA THR A 127 0.42 1.58 14.44
C THR A 127 1.58 0.94 13.68
N GLN A 128 1.57 1.02 12.36
CA GLN A 128 2.43 0.21 11.48
C GLN A 128 3.01 1.00 10.30
N LEU A 129 4.00 0.40 9.64
CA LEU A 129 4.55 0.84 8.36
C LEU A 129 4.54 -0.34 7.38
N ASP A 130 3.80 -0.19 6.28
CA ASP A 130 3.75 -1.19 5.21
C ASP A 130 4.89 -0.97 4.22
N GLY A 131 5.85 -1.89 4.20
CA GLY A 131 6.97 -1.85 3.26
C GLY A 131 6.56 -2.19 1.81
N PRO A 132 7.45 -1.93 0.83
CA PRO A 132 7.17 -2.13 -0.59
C PRO A 132 6.89 -3.59 -0.99
N GLY A 133 7.28 -4.56 -0.15
CA GLY A 133 6.94 -5.97 -0.32
C GLY A 133 5.61 -6.40 0.29
N HIS A 134 4.88 -5.50 0.98
CA HIS A 134 3.61 -5.87 1.66
C HIS A 134 2.46 -6.08 0.67
N ILE A 135 2.28 -5.13 -0.26
CA ILE A 135 1.19 -5.14 -1.24
C ILE A 135 1.77 -5.20 -2.66
N GLY A 136 1.31 -6.19 -3.41
CA GLY A 136 1.54 -6.32 -4.83
C GLY A 136 0.21 -6.37 -5.60
N THR A 137 0.29 -6.32 -6.92
CA THR A 137 -0.86 -6.49 -7.81
C THR A 137 -0.62 -7.68 -8.71
N ARG A 138 -1.65 -8.53 -8.89
CA ARG A 138 -1.64 -9.55 -9.94
C ARG A 138 -1.90 -8.89 -11.28
N MET A 139 -1.00 -9.08 -12.23
CA MET A 139 -1.05 -8.44 -13.54
C MET A 139 -0.65 -9.40 -14.65
N ARG A 140 -1.14 -9.12 -15.86
CA ARG A 140 -0.76 -9.85 -17.07
C ARG A 140 0.47 -9.21 -17.71
N MET A 141 1.52 -10.01 -17.87
CA MET A 141 2.81 -9.60 -18.42
C MET A 141 2.83 -9.66 -19.95
N ALA A 142 3.87 -9.06 -20.54
CA ALA A 142 4.14 -9.04 -21.98
C ALA A 142 4.17 -10.42 -22.64
N ASP A 143 4.75 -11.39 -21.96
CA ASP A 143 4.84 -12.79 -22.39
C ASP A 143 3.50 -13.55 -22.27
N GLY A 144 2.46 -12.88 -21.79
CA GLY A 144 1.11 -13.40 -21.63
C GLY A 144 0.86 -14.10 -20.29
N THR A 145 1.88 -14.23 -19.42
CA THR A 145 1.72 -14.80 -18.09
C THR A 145 0.94 -13.87 -17.15
N GLU A 146 0.30 -14.42 -16.13
CA GLU A 146 -0.21 -13.65 -15.00
C GLU A 146 0.66 -13.91 -13.80
N THR A 147 1.15 -12.85 -13.16
CA THR A 147 1.99 -12.95 -11.98
C THR A 147 1.70 -11.81 -11.02
N GLU A 148 1.89 -12.06 -9.73
CA GLU A 148 1.94 -11.02 -8.72
C GLU A 148 3.25 -10.23 -8.85
N VAL A 149 3.11 -8.91 -8.92
CA VAL A 149 4.20 -7.96 -9.11
C VAL A 149 4.13 -6.89 -8.02
N PHE A 150 5.28 -6.57 -7.47
CA PHE A 150 5.45 -5.61 -6.38
C PHE A 150 6.14 -4.34 -6.88
N TYR A 151 6.54 -3.46 -5.96
CA TYR A 151 7.29 -2.25 -6.26
C TYR A 151 8.42 -2.52 -7.29
N ASN A 152 8.64 -1.56 -8.20
CA ASN A 152 9.68 -1.62 -9.23
C ASN A 152 9.63 -2.82 -10.20
N GLY A 153 8.50 -3.53 -10.26
CA GLY A 153 8.32 -4.64 -11.20
C GLY A 153 8.90 -5.97 -10.72
N PHE A 154 9.26 -6.10 -9.44
CA PHE A 154 9.74 -7.38 -8.90
C PHE A 154 8.60 -8.41 -8.85
N PRO A 155 8.75 -9.58 -9.48
CA PRO A 155 7.75 -10.64 -9.40
C PRO A 155 7.80 -11.34 -8.04
N LEU A 156 6.68 -11.94 -7.61
CA LEU A 156 6.58 -12.68 -6.35
C LEU A 156 7.69 -13.72 -6.16
N SER A 157 8.10 -14.39 -7.22
CA SER A 157 9.18 -15.39 -7.20
C SER A 157 10.54 -14.82 -6.78
N GLU A 158 10.77 -13.51 -6.95
CA GLU A 158 11.96 -12.81 -6.47
C GLU A 158 11.75 -12.18 -5.09
N VAL A 159 10.52 -11.79 -4.76
CA VAL A 159 10.20 -11.05 -3.52
C VAL A 159 10.04 -11.96 -2.32
N ALA A 160 9.35 -13.09 -2.46
CA ALA A 160 8.97 -13.94 -1.34
C ALA A 160 9.84 -15.20 -1.22
N GLY A 161 10.10 -15.60 0.03
CA GLY A 161 10.74 -16.87 0.39
C GLY A 161 10.14 -17.45 1.66
N THR A 162 10.47 -18.71 1.96
CA THR A 162 9.93 -19.45 3.12
C THR A 162 10.19 -18.76 4.47
N TYR A 163 11.29 -18.03 4.58
CA TYR A 163 11.76 -17.42 5.83
C TYR A 163 11.70 -15.88 5.82
N GLY A 164 10.95 -15.30 4.89
CA GLY A 164 10.79 -13.86 4.79
C GLY A 164 10.85 -13.35 3.35
N LEU A 165 10.95 -12.03 3.21
CA LEU A 165 11.13 -11.39 1.93
C LEU A 165 12.60 -11.45 1.50
N ASN A 166 12.86 -11.92 0.29
CA ASN A 166 14.18 -11.93 -0.33
C ASN A 166 14.53 -10.56 -0.95
N LYS A 167 13.50 -9.77 -1.25
CA LYS A 167 13.57 -8.41 -1.78
C LYS A 167 12.45 -7.56 -1.21
N LEU A 168 12.62 -6.24 -1.25
CA LEU A 168 11.63 -5.27 -0.80
C LEU A 168 11.31 -5.40 0.71
N GLY A 169 12.24 -5.98 1.47
CA GLY A 169 12.16 -6.04 2.91
C GLY A 169 12.33 -4.65 3.54
N ILE A 170 11.78 -4.49 4.74
CA ILE A 170 11.75 -3.21 5.46
C ILE A 170 13.15 -2.66 5.75
N GLU A 171 14.15 -3.53 5.83
CA GLU A 171 15.57 -3.19 6.01
C GLU A 171 16.15 -2.35 4.88
N ASN A 172 15.49 -2.31 3.71
CA ASN A 172 15.90 -1.46 2.59
C ASN A 172 15.33 -0.03 2.67
N ILE A 173 14.31 0.21 3.53
CA ILE A 173 13.73 1.54 3.70
C ILE A 173 14.67 2.40 4.54
N LYS A 174 14.94 3.63 4.08
CA LYS A 174 15.74 4.59 4.85
C LYS A 174 15.00 5.05 6.11
N PRO A 175 15.71 5.37 7.22
CA PRO A 175 15.08 5.95 8.40
C PRO A 175 14.20 7.16 8.05
N ILE A 176 12.99 7.20 8.60
CA ILE A 176 12.03 8.26 8.32
C ILE A 176 12.26 9.41 9.31
N PHE A 177 13.06 10.37 8.89
CA PHE A 177 13.18 11.67 9.54
C PHE A 177 13.05 12.76 8.50
N THR A 178 11.87 13.37 8.42
CA THR A 178 11.53 14.37 7.41
C THR A 178 10.32 15.21 7.88
N ARG A 179 9.92 16.20 7.08
CA ARG A 179 8.72 17.00 7.32
C ARG A 179 7.46 16.13 7.24
N GLY A 180 6.66 16.11 8.29
CA GLY A 180 5.30 15.58 8.28
C GLY A 180 4.29 16.72 8.09
N ILE A 181 3.24 16.49 7.30
CA ILE A 181 2.14 17.44 7.09
C ILE A 181 0.84 16.71 7.47
N LEU A 182 0.09 17.26 8.42
CA LEU A 182 -1.26 16.80 8.73
C LEU A 182 -2.23 17.50 7.76
N ILE A 183 -3.02 16.71 7.03
CA ILE A 183 -4.12 17.20 6.19
C ILE A 183 -5.43 16.75 6.86
N ASP A 184 -6.11 17.68 7.52
CA ASP A 184 -7.30 17.41 8.34
C ASP A 184 -8.57 17.43 7.49
N ILE A 185 -8.89 16.27 6.89
CA ILE A 185 -10.10 16.09 6.07
C ILE A 185 -11.39 16.21 6.89
N ALA A 186 -11.39 15.72 8.13
CA ALA A 186 -12.58 15.74 9.00
C ALA A 186 -12.89 17.18 9.44
N GLY A 187 -11.88 17.91 9.93
CA GLY A 187 -11.99 19.33 10.24
C GLY A 187 -12.35 20.17 9.01
N ALA A 188 -11.84 19.82 7.83
CA ALA A 188 -12.25 20.44 6.58
C ALA A 188 -13.72 20.17 6.23
N LYS A 189 -14.34 19.11 6.72
CA LYS A 189 -15.79 18.87 6.57
C LYS A 189 -16.62 19.39 7.73
N GLY A 190 -15.97 19.94 8.76
CA GLY A 190 -16.64 20.43 9.97
C GLY A 190 -17.23 19.31 10.82
N VAL A 191 -16.62 18.11 10.77
CA VAL A 191 -17.03 16.95 11.56
C VAL A 191 -15.86 16.45 12.40
N ASP A 192 -16.14 15.86 13.55
CA ASP A 192 -15.11 15.26 14.40
C ASP A 192 -14.58 13.95 13.80
N VAL A 193 -15.45 13.19 13.13
CA VAL A 193 -15.16 11.89 12.51
C VAL A 193 -15.94 11.78 11.20
N LEU A 194 -15.30 11.24 10.16
CA LEU A 194 -15.95 10.94 8.88
C LEU A 194 -16.91 9.74 9.03
N ASP A 195 -17.96 9.71 8.21
CA ASP A 195 -18.87 8.56 8.16
C ASP A 195 -18.13 7.26 7.80
N HIS A 196 -18.67 6.13 8.27
CA HIS A 196 -18.15 4.82 7.91
C HIS A 196 -18.14 4.64 6.38
N ALA A 197 -17.01 4.16 5.86
CA ALA A 197 -16.78 3.96 4.42
C ALA A 197 -16.82 5.24 3.55
N TYR A 198 -16.67 6.43 4.14
CA TYR A 198 -16.44 7.64 3.37
C TYR A 198 -15.16 7.53 2.54
N GLU A 199 -15.28 7.65 1.21
CA GLU A 199 -14.13 7.67 0.29
C GLU A 199 -13.49 9.06 0.30
N VAL A 200 -12.28 9.16 0.84
CA VAL A 200 -11.49 10.39 0.76
C VAL A 200 -10.97 10.57 -0.66
N THR A 201 -11.39 11.66 -1.30
CA THR A 201 -11.03 11.99 -2.69
C THR A 201 -9.91 13.04 -2.76
N VAL A 202 -9.31 13.19 -3.94
CA VAL A 202 -8.36 14.29 -4.21
C VAL A 202 -9.03 15.67 -4.00
N ALA A 203 -10.33 15.79 -4.26
CA ALA A 203 -11.06 17.04 -4.02
C ALA A 203 -11.12 17.36 -2.52
N ASP A 204 -11.31 16.35 -1.67
CA ASP A 204 -11.30 16.53 -0.20
C ASP A 204 -9.93 16.99 0.30
N VAL A 205 -8.85 16.40 -0.24
CA VAL A 205 -7.47 16.82 0.07
C VAL A 205 -7.25 18.28 -0.30
N ARG A 206 -7.68 18.70 -1.49
CA ARG A 206 -7.58 20.09 -1.95
C ARG A 206 -8.39 21.05 -1.08
N GLU A 207 -9.60 20.68 -0.70
CA GLU A 207 -10.43 21.48 0.21
C GLU A 207 -9.73 21.66 1.58
N ALA A 208 -9.18 20.58 2.13
CA ALA A 208 -8.47 20.63 3.41
C ALA A 208 -7.20 21.50 3.33
N LEU A 209 -6.41 21.38 2.26
CA LEU A 209 -5.25 22.25 2.02
C LEU A 209 -5.68 23.72 1.96
N GLN A 210 -6.72 24.05 1.19
CA GLN A 210 -7.23 25.42 1.08
C GLN A 210 -7.66 25.97 2.45
N ARG A 211 -8.37 25.17 3.26
CA ARG A 211 -8.78 25.56 4.62
C ARG A 211 -7.59 25.75 5.57
N GLN A 212 -6.52 24.97 5.38
CA GLN A 212 -5.27 25.11 6.11
C GLN A 212 -4.38 26.26 5.59
N GLY A 213 -4.80 26.96 4.52
CA GLY A 213 -3.99 28.01 3.89
C GLY A 213 -2.75 27.47 3.19
N MET A 214 -2.82 26.23 2.70
CA MET A 214 -1.74 25.52 2.01
C MET A 214 -2.10 25.28 0.54
N GLU A 215 -1.07 25.14 -0.29
CA GLU A 215 -1.16 24.80 -1.70
C GLU A 215 -0.56 23.42 -1.97
N GLU A 216 -0.90 22.77 -3.09
CA GLU A 216 -0.33 21.45 -3.45
C GLU A 216 1.21 21.49 -3.55
N SER A 217 1.77 22.63 -3.93
CA SER A 217 3.22 22.83 -4.00
C SER A 217 3.91 22.71 -2.64
N ASP A 218 3.19 22.88 -1.53
CA ASP A 218 3.74 22.75 -0.18
C ASP A 218 3.98 21.29 0.22
N LEU A 219 3.42 20.33 -0.54
CA LEU A 219 3.63 18.90 -0.38
C LEU A 219 4.92 18.41 -1.05
N ALA A 220 5.64 19.28 -1.78
CA ALA A 220 6.85 18.89 -2.48
C ALA A 220 7.95 18.37 -1.51
N PRO A 221 8.69 17.31 -1.90
CA PRO A 221 9.79 16.75 -1.12
C PRO A 221 10.95 17.72 -0.86
#